data_AF-A0A819RVA9-F1
#
_entry.id   AF-A0A819RVA9-F1
#
_cell.length_a   1.000
_cell.length_b   1.000
_cell.length_c   1.000
_cell.angle_alpha   90.00
_cell.angle_beta   90.00
_cell.angle_gamma   90.00
#
_symmetry.space_group_name_H-M   'P 1'
#
loop_
_entity.id
_entity.type
_entity.pdbx_description
1 polymer ?
#
loop_
_entity_poly.entity_id
_entity_poly.type
_entity_poly.pdbx_seq_one_letter_code
_entity_poly.pdbx_strand_id
1 'polypeptide(L)'
;MLLFTISIHLILLMLERTVVDSSSPIVGLWIPSDDGYYTRSAEFLFNKPGYEFKSNGQLVRRGNVGWCGTPPISYGNFDGSWKPINETTLIIRSRYWNGYYTENLRYEFMSNNTNKVKFESYGYNDHRRRSKM
;
A
#
# COMPACT_ATOMS: atom_id res chain seq x y z
N MET A 1 34.03 30.04 8.89
CA MET A 1 33.92 28.70 9.49
C MET A 1 32.55 28.37 10.09
N LEU A 2 31.63 29.35 10.26
CA LEU A 2 30.25 29.11 10.71
C LEU A 2 29.24 28.79 9.59
N LEU A 3 29.59 29.04 8.32
CA LEU A 3 28.70 28.78 7.19
C LEU A 3 28.65 27.29 6.79
N PHE A 4 29.73 26.53 7.03
CA PHE A 4 29.78 25.11 6.70
C PHE A 4 28.97 24.23 7.68
N THR A 5 28.82 24.64 8.94
CA THR A 5 28.08 23.86 9.94
C THR A 5 26.56 23.95 9.74
N ILE A 6 26.06 25.11 9.30
CA ILE A 6 24.64 25.33 8.98
C ILE A 6 24.23 24.50 7.76
N SER A 7 25.09 24.43 6.73
CA SER A 7 24.83 23.61 5.54
C SER A 7 24.77 22.11 5.85
N ILE A 8 25.61 21.60 6.76
CA ILE A 8 25.58 20.19 7.19
C ILE A 8 24.30 19.88 8.00
N HIS A 9 23.85 20.80 8.87
CA HIS A 9 22.57 20.63 9.58
C HIS A 9 21.36 20.68 8.66
N LEU A 10 21.37 21.53 7.62
CA LEU A 10 20.29 21.61 6.64
C LEU A 10 20.23 20.34 5.75
N ILE A 11 21.38 19.74 5.45
CA ILE A 11 21.46 18.47 4.70
C ILE A 11 21.00 17.28 5.57
N LEU A 12 21.25 17.29 6.89
CA LEU A 12 20.72 16.27 7.80
C LEU A 12 19.19 16.37 8.01
N LEU A 13 18.61 17.58 8.02
CA LEU A 13 17.16 17.78 8.12
C LEU A 13 16.38 17.34 6.87
N MET A 14 17.03 17.32 5.70
CA MET A 14 16.40 16.90 4.43
C MET A 14 16.40 15.37 4.25
N LEU A 15 17.00 14.63 5.17
CA LEU A 15 17.00 13.16 5.17
C LEU A 15 16.10 12.59 6.27
N GLU A 16 14.94 13.19 6.50
CA GLU A 16 13.81 12.46 7.06
C GLU A 16 13.33 11.45 6.00
N ARG A 17 14.12 10.40 5.76
CA ARG A 17 13.53 9.16 5.29
C ARG A 17 12.51 8.80 6.35
N THR A 18 11.24 8.81 5.98
CA THR A 18 10.20 8.08 6.70
C THR A 18 10.61 6.61 6.68
N VAL A 19 11.48 6.21 7.61
CA VAL A 19 11.74 4.81 7.91
C VAL A 19 10.42 4.36 8.49
N VAL A 20 9.63 3.73 7.63
CA VAL A 20 8.45 3.02 8.09
C VAL A 20 8.99 2.02 9.09
N ASP A 21 8.52 2.13 10.33
CA ASP A 21 8.98 1.25 11.40
C ASP A 21 8.78 -0.20 10.94
N SER A 22 9.88 -0.94 10.86
CA SER A 22 9.86 -2.36 10.49
C SER A 22 9.00 -3.20 11.44
N SER A 23 8.63 -2.64 12.60
CA SER A 23 7.70 -3.24 13.57
C SER A 23 6.22 -3.02 13.24
N SER A 24 5.88 -2.22 12.22
CA SER A 24 4.48 -1.94 11.89
C SER A 24 3.73 -3.24 11.61
N PRO A 25 2.64 -3.53 12.35
CA PRO A 25 1.99 -4.84 12.31
C PRO A 25 1.37 -5.15 10.94
N ILE A 26 1.18 -4.12 10.10
CA ILE A 26 0.63 -4.27 8.75
C ILE A 26 1.66 -4.74 7.72
N VAL A 27 2.97 -4.64 8.03
CA VAL A 27 4.03 -5.15 7.17
C VAL A 27 3.84 -6.66 6.96
N GLY A 28 3.82 -7.08 5.71
CA GLY A 28 3.54 -8.46 5.31
C GLY A 28 2.64 -8.56 4.09
N LEU A 29 2.38 -9.81 3.66
CA LEU A 29 1.53 -10.14 2.54
C LEU A 29 0.15 -10.59 3.03
N TRP A 30 -0.89 -10.06 2.40
CA TRP A 30 -2.29 -10.17 2.80
C TRP A 30 -3.15 -10.60 1.61
N ILE A 31 -3.87 -11.71 1.78
CA ILE A 31 -4.77 -12.30 0.77
C ILE A 31 -6.20 -12.28 1.29
N PRO A 32 -7.20 -11.91 0.48
CA PRO A 32 -8.59 -11.92 0.91
C PRO A 32 -9.06 -13.34 1.23
N SER A 33 -9.79 -13.46 2.34
CA SER A 33 -10.57 -14.62 2.72
C SER A 33 -12.05 -14.44 2.35
N ASP A 34 -12.81 -15.52 2.36
CA ASP A 34 -14.19 -15.54 1.88
C ASP A 34 -15.16 -14.81 2.83
N ASP A 35 -14.73 -14.51 4.04
CA ASP A 35 -15.50 -13.81 5.09
C ASP A 35 -15.28 -12.28 5.10
N GLY A 36 -14.68 -11.73 4.04
CA GLY A 36 -14.47 -10.29 3.88
C GLY A 36 -13.25 -9.74 4.62
N TYR A 37 -12.43 -10.61 5.21
CA TYR A 37 -11.13 -10.23 5.79
C TYR A 37 -9.99 -10.51 4.82
N TYR A 38 -8.79 -10.15 5.25
CA TYR A 38 -7.54 -10.56 4.64
C TYR A 38 -6.72 -11.34 5.68
N THR A 39 -6.09 -12.41 5.23
CA THR A 39 -5.21 -13.24 6.05
C THR A 39 -3.77 -13.08 5.62
N ARG A 40 -2.86 -13.15 6.60
CA ARG A 40 -1.43 -13.12 6.34
C ARG A 40 -1.03 -14.37 5.54
N SER A 41 -0.17 -14.20 4.54
CA SER A 41 0.35 -15.28 3.70
C SER A 41 1.85 -15.09 3.45
N ALA A 42 2.54 -16.16 3.08
CA ALA A 42 3.94 -16.11 2.67
C ALA A 42 4.12 -15.70 1.19
N GLU A 43 3.10 -15.95 0.37
CA GLU A 43 3.13 -15.70 -1.07
C GLU A 43 1.76 -15.30 -1.64
N PHE A 44 1.78 -14.72 -2.84
CA PHE A 44 0.57 -14.42 -3.58
C PHE A 44 -0.06 -15.68 -4.17
N LEU A 45 -1.39 -15.79 -4.06
CA LEU A 45 -2.12 -16.81 -4.81
C LEU A 45 -2.34 -16.35 -6.25
N PHE A 46 -2.10 -17.25 -7.21
CA PHE A 46 -2.09 -16.90 -8.63
C PHE A 46 -3.44 -16.31 -9.11
N ASN A 47 -4.56 -16.73 -8.53
CA ASN A 47 -5.93 -16.40 -8.89
C ASN A 47 -6.66 -15.50 -7.88
N LYS A 48 -5.95 -14.88 -6.94
CA LYS A 48 -6.55 -13.93 -5.98
C LYS A 48 -5.83 -12.58 -6.02
N PRO A 49 -6.54 -11.48 -5.68
CA PRO A 49 -5.88 -10.21 -5.41
C PRO A 49 -5.15 -10.27 -4.07
N GLY A 50 -4.42 -9.20 -3.74
CA GLY A 50 -3.76 -9.09 -2.45
C GLY A 50 -2.87 -7.85 -2.34
N TYR A 51 -2.32 -7.66 -1.16
CA TYR A 51 -1.39 -6.58 -0.85
C TYR A 51 -0.14 -7.15 -0.18
N GLU A 52 1.03 -6.62 -0.52
CA GLU A 52 2.27 -6.83 0.22
C GLU A 52 2.82 -5.46 0.65
N PHE A 53 2.72 -5.19 1.95
CA PHE A 53 3.29 -3.98 2.56
C PHE A 53 4.70 -4.28 3.02
N LYS A 54 5.69 -3.65 2.39
CA LYS A 54 7.10 -3.81 2.75
C LYS A 54 7.51 -2.75 3.78
N SER A 55 8.42 -3.11 4.68
CA SER A 55 8.95 -2.22 5.74
C SER A 55 9.69 -0.99 5.22
N ASN A 56 10.03 -0.95 3.93
CA ASN A 56 10.65 0.22 3.30
C ASN A 56 9.62 1.19 2.67
N GLY A 57 8.32 0.99 2.91
CA GLY A 57 7.24 1.81 2.34
C GLY A 57 6.87 1.44 0.90
N GLN A 58 7.46 0.39 0.32
CA GLN A 58 6.99 -0.16 -0.96
C GLN A 58 5.71 -0.98 -0.76
N LEU A 59 4.81 -0.88 -1.74
CA LEU A 59 3.62 -1.70 -1.84
C LEU A 59 3.71 -2.55 -3.11
N VAL A 60 3.39 -3.83 -3.02
CA VAL A 60 3.01 -4.63 -4.18
C VAL A 60 1.53 -4.95 -4.08
N ARG A 61 0.76 -4.56 -5.09
CA ARG A 61 -0.66 -4.91 -5.19
C ARG A 61 -0.86 -5.96 -6.27
N ARG A 62 -1.44 -7.10 -5.91
CA ARG A 62 -1.92 -8.06 -6.90
C ARG A 62 -3.35 -7.74 -7.27
N GLY A 63 -3.61 -7.54 -8.56
CA GLY A 63 -4.95 -7.17 -9.06
C GLY A 63 -5.19 -7.60 -10.49
N ASN A 64 -6.42 -7.42 -10.97
CA ASN A 64 -6.80 -7.72 -12.35
C ASN A 64 -5.94 -6.92 -13.35
N VAL A 65 -5.44 -7.59 -14.38
CA VAL A 65 -4.65 -6.97 -15.47
C VAL A 65 -5.48 -6.53 -16.68
N GLY A 66 -6.82 -6.59 -16.62
CA GLY A 66 -7.70 -6.26 -17.74
C GLY A 66 -8.86 -5.33 -17.37
N TRP A 67 -9.49 -4.81 -18.44
CA TRP A 67 -10.66 -3.92 -18.37
C TRP A 67 -11.89 -4.61 -17.78
N CYS A 68 -12.06 -5.91 -18.07
CA CYS A 68 -13.24 -6.68 -17.68
C CYS A 68 -12.84 -7.84 -16.77
N GLY A 69 -13.59 -8.05 -15.69
CA GLY A 69 -13.43 -9.17 -14.75
C GLY A 69 -14.09 -10.46 -15.22
N THR A 70 -14.22 -10.68 -16.54
CA THR A 70 -14.82 -11.89 -17.08
C THR A 70 -13.84 -13.06 -16.93
N PRO A 71 -14.24 -14.19 -16.33
CA PRO A 71 -13.38 -15.35 -16.21
C PRO A 71 -12.85 -15.86 -17.56
N PRO A 72 -11.60 -16.36 -17.60
CA PRO A 72 -10.63 -16.38 -16.50
C PRO A 72 -10.02 -14.99 -16.24
N ILE A 73 -10.11 -14.52 -14.98
CA ILE A 73 -9.49 -13.26 -14.58
C ILE A 73 -7.98 -13.50 -14.43
N SER A 74 -7.19 -12.76 -15.20
CA SER A 74 -5.73 -12.75 -15.05
C SER A 74 -5.33 -11.74 -13.97
N TYR A 75 -4.40 -12.14 -13.09
CA TYR A 75 -3.87 -11.31 -12.02
C TYR A 75 -2.39 -11.01 -12.23
N GLY A 76 -2.01 -9.77 -11.96
CA GLY A 76 -0.65 -9.27 -12.07
C GLY A 76 -0.27 -8.43 -10.86
N ASN A 77 1.03 -8.25 -10.67
CA ASN A 77 1.59 -7.46 -9.58
C ASN A 77 1.86 -6.04 -10.07
N PHE A 78 1.40 -5.08 -9.29
CA PHE A 78 1.53 -3.66 -9.55
C PHE A 78 2.33 -3.02 -8.44
N ASP A 79 3.40 -2.33 -8.82
CA ASP A 79 4.21 -1.59 -7.86
C ASP A 79 3.49 -0.34 -7.36
N GLY A 80 3.78 -0.02 -6.11
CA GLY A 80 3.22 1.11 -5.40
C GLY A 80 4.05 1.51 -4.19
N SER A 81 3.47 2.40 -3.41
CA SER A 81 4.02 2.89 -2.16
C SER A 81 2.91 3.05 -1.13
N TRP A 82 3.24 2.93 0.14
CA TRP A 82 2.34 3.22 1.24
C TRP A 82 3.04 4.05 2.30
N LYS A 83 2.27 4.87 3.03
CA LYS A 83 2.74 5.62 4.20
C LYS A 83 1.67 5.64 5.28
N PRO A 84 2.01 5.51 6.57
CA PRO A 84 1.04 5.73 7.64
C PRO A 84 0.64 7.21 7.67
N ILE A 85 -0.66 7.47 7.84
CA ILE A 85 -1.21 8.79 8.15
C ILE A 85 -1.47 8.88 9.66
N ASN A 86 -1.90 7.78 10.27
CA ASN A 86 -2.09 7.61 11.70
C ASN A 86 -1.96 6.10 12.03
N GLU A 87 -2.30 5.71 13.26
CA GLU A 87 -2.14 4.34 13.77
C GLU A 87 -2.85 3.28 12.91
N THR A 88 -4.03 3.57 12.36
CA THR A 88 -4.87 2.58 11.64
C THR A 88 -5.13 2.94 10.19
N THR A 89 -4.57 4.05 9.70
CA THR A 89 -4.81 4.56 8.35
C THR A 89 -3.52 4.71 7.59
N LEU A 90 -3.49 4.16 6.38
CA LEU A 90 -2.42 4.31 5.41
C LEU A 90 -2.90 5.18 4.23
N ILE A 91 -2.02 5.97 3.64
CA ILE A 91 -2.17 6.41 2.25
C ILE A 91 -1.45 5.40 1.36
N ILE A 92 -2.14 4.86 0.38
CA ILE A 92 -1.55 3.98 -0.63
C ILE A 92 -1.61 4.62 -2.00
N ARG A 93 -0.56 4.40 -2.80
CA ARG A 93 -0.52 4.73 -4.21
C ARG A 93 -0.05 3.50 -4.97
N SER A 94 -0.84 3.03 -5.92
CA SER A 94 -0.51 1.83 -6.69
C SER A 94 -0.78 2.05 -8.16
N ARG A 95 0.03 1.39 -9.00
CA ARG A 95 -0.36 1.12 -10.37
C ARG A 95 -1.58 0.20 -10.42
N TYR A 96 -2.28 0.27 -11.53
CA TYR A 96 -3.19 -0.75 -12.03
C TYR A 96 -3.05 -0.83 -13.55
N TRP A 97 -3.77 -1.75 -14.19
CA TRP A 97 -3.64 -2.02 -15.63
C TRP A 97 -3.85 -0.79 -16.54
N ASN A 98 -4.47 0.27 -16.04
CA ASN A 98 -4.74 1.49 -16.81
C ASN A 98 -4.39 2.79 -16.08
N GLY A 99 -3.34 2.79 -15.26
CA GLY A 99 -2.84 4.02 -14.65
C GLY A 99 -2.46 3.86 -13.20
N TYR A 100 -2.74 4.89 -12.40
CA TYR A 100 -2.42 4.96 -10.99
C TYR A 100 -3.61 5.49 -10.22
N TYR A 101 -3.75 5.01 -9.00
CA TYR A 101 -4.69 5.58 -8.05
C TYR A 101 -3.99 5.89 -6.73
N THR A 102 -4.64 6.74 -5.95
CA THR A 102 -4.27 7.00 -4.56
C THR A 102 -5.53 6.93 -3.72
N GLU A 103 -5.45 6.24 -2.59
CA GLU A 103 -6.57 6.09 -1.65
C GLU A 103 -6.06 6.05 -0.21
N ASN A 104 -6.96 6.32 0.73
CA ASN A 104 -6.73 6.02 2.13
C ASN A 104 -7.25 4.62 2.42
N LEU A 105 -6.45 3.83 3.12
CA LEU A 105 -6.75 2.46 3.51
C LEU A 105 -6.73 2.38 5.03
N ARG A 106 -7.91 2.23 5.65
CA ARG A 106 -8.01 1.90 7.08
C ARG A 106 -7.91 0.40 7.25
N TYR A 107 -7.21 -0.02 8.30
CA TYR A 107 -7.07 -1.42 8.66
C TYR A 107 -7.41 -1.66 10.13
N GLU A 108 -8.04 -2.79 10.41
CA GLU A 108 -8.43 -3.22 11.75
C GLU A 108 -8.15 -4.71 11.90
N PHE A 109 -7.28 -5.08 12.84
CA PHE A 109 -7.03 -6.50 13.13
C PHE A 109 -8.23 -7.11 13.83
N MET A 110 -8.52 -8.38 13.51
CA MET A 110 -9.51 -9.13 14.27
C MET A 110 -9.03 -9.28 15.71
N SER A 111 -9.90 -9.01 16.68
CA SER A 111 -9.59 -9.16 18.10
C SER A 111 -8.94 -10.54 18.37
N ASN A 112 -7.76 -10.52 19.00
CA ASN A 112 -6.93 -11.70 19.29
C ASN A 112 -6.30 -12.42 18.08
N ASN A 113 -6.32 -11.86 16.87
CA ASN A 113 -5.67 -12.47 15.71
C ASN A 113 -5.02 -11.42 14.80
N THR A 114 -3.73 -11.18 15.00
CA THR A 114 -2.91 -10.27 14.19
C THR A 114 -2.58 -10.80 12.79
N ASN A 115 -2.99 -12.03 12.46
CA ASN A 115 -2.87 -12.60 11.11
C ASN A 115 -4.16 -12.41 10.29
N LYS A 116 -5.15 -11.69 10.82
CA LYS A 116 -6.40 -11.42 10.13
C LYS A 116 -6.79 -9.95 10.28
N VAL A 117 -7.00 -9.28 9.15
CA VAL A 117 -7.23 -7.84 9.10
C VAL A 117 -8.40 -7.52 8.19
N LYS A 118 -9.21 -6.53 8.57
CA LYS A 118 -10.22 -5.94 7.71
C LYS A 118 -9.63 -4.68 7.08
N PHE A 119 -9.79 -4.55 5.76
CA PHE A 119 -9.39 -3.36 5.03
C PHE A 119 -10.62 -2.58 4.56
N GLU A 120 -10.58 -1.26 4.68
CA GLU A 120 -11.61 -0.36 4.20
C GLU A 120 -10.97 0.81 3.44
N SER A 121 -11.32 0.95 2.16
CA SER A 121 -10.84 2.04 1.30
C SER A 121 -11.80 3.22 1.31
N TYR A 122 -11.25 4.43 1.36
CA TYR A 122 -11.98 5.68 1.18
C TYR A 122 -11.10 6.77 0.56
N GLY A 123 -11.73 7.76 -0.09
CA GLY A 123 -11.01 8.86 -0.74
C GLY A 123 -10.21 8.41 -1.97
N TYR A 124 -10.88 7.72 -2.90
CA TYR A 124 -10.28 7.21 -4.14
C TYR A 124 -10.10 8.32 -5.19
N ASN A 125 -8.84 8.56 -5.58
CA ASN A 125 -8.47 9.47 -6.65
C ASN A 125 -7.79 8.70 -7.80
N ASP A 126 -8.49 8.55 -8.93
CA ASP A 126 -7.91 8.07 -10.19
C ASP A 126 -7.23 9.23 -10.93
N HIS A 127 -5.91 9.14 -11.10
CA HIS A 127 -5.11 10.21 -11.68
C HIS A 127 -5.32 10.41 -13.19
N ARG A 128 -6.19 9.62 -13.84
CA ARG A 128 -6.63 9.86 -15.23
C ARG A 128 -7.64 10.98 -15.39
N ARG A 129 -8.35 11.40 -14.33
CA ARG A 129 -9.43 12.41 -14.42
C ARG A 129 -8.95 13.88 -14.50
N ARG A 130 -7.66 14.14 -14.76
CA ARG A 130 -7.11 15.51 -14.89
C ARG A 130 -6.75 15.94 -16.32
N SER A 131 -7.34 15.33 -17.34
CA SER A 131 -7.20 15.81 -18.72
C SER A 131 -8.57 15.92 -19.40
N LYS A 132 -9.27 17.01 -19.10
CA LYS A 132 -10.25 17.69 -19.97
C LYS A 132 -10.60 19.03 -19.31
N MET A 133 -9.77 20.03 -19.56
CA MET A 133 -10.18 21.44 -19.64
C MET A 133 -10.07 21.85 -21.10
#